data_AF-A0A814GEY9-F1
#
_entry.id   AF-A0A814GEY9-F1
#
_cell.length_a   1.000
_cell.length_b   1.000
_cell.length_c   1.000
_cell.angle_alpha   90.00
_cell.angle_beta   90.00
_cell.angle_gamma   90.00
#
_symmetry.space_group_name_H-M   'P 1'
#
loop_
_entity.id
_entity.type
_entity.pdbx_description
1 polymer ?
#
loop_
_entity_poly.entity_id
_entity_poly.type
_entity_poly.pdbx_seq_one_letter_code
_entity_poly.pdbx_strand_id
1 'polypeptide(L)'
;MVAGSADAHSAGGHHVAHGSTGKAGTIYPDRAPNSCEFRVPDWRSQKVNGIPELESHRSKLSNKGLRDPWIRNQVWLYDPKVGAYPQWRVSLRTAFFGFRYAMVALATCLITEKLLEKAFPPFHGHIHLYNPDKPHSHDDHHADQDHHQHH
;
A
#
# COMPACT_ATOMS: atom_id res chain seq x y z
N MET A 1 -29.77 -81.53 -40.32
CA MET A 1 -30.50 -80.98 -39.17
C MET A 1 -29.83 -79.68 -38.78
N VAL A 2 -30.63 -78.61 -38.67
CA VAL A 2 -30.48 -77.43 -37.80
C VAL A 2 -29.21 -76.55 -37.92
N ALA A 3 -29.43 -75.41 -38.59
CA ALA A 3 -29.21 -74.01 -38.18
C ALA A 3 -27.88 -73.50 -37.56
N GLY A 4 -27.48 -72.33 -38.10
CA GLY A 4 -26.80 -71.23 -37.39
C GLY A 4 -25.29 -71.38 -37.29
N SER A 5 -24.49 -70.33 -37.14
CA SER A 5 -24.67 -68.88 -37.11
C SER A 5 -23.25 -68.30 -36.99
N ALA A 6 -23.03 -67.16 -37.64
CA ALA A 6 -22.02 -66.14 -37.32
C ALA A 6 -20.53 -66.35 -37.69
N ASP A 7 -19.95 -65.18 -37.96
CA ASP A 7 -18.54 -64.80 -37.85
C ASP A 7 -17.63 -64.97 -39.08
N ALA A 8 -17.33 -63.84 -39.74
CA ALA A 8 -16.02 -63.19 -39.56
C ALA A 8 -15.90 -61.95 -40.45
N HIS A 9 -15.87 -60.78 -39.80
CA HIS A 9 -15.36 -59.53 -40.38
C HIS A 9 -13.90 -59.73 -40.84
N SER A 10 -13.61 -59.31 -42.06
CA SER A 10 -12.24 -59.20 -42.59
C SER A 10 -12.09 -57.88 -43.36
N ALA A 11 -10.90 -57.31 -43.23
CA ALA A 11 -10.32 -56.17 -43.94
C ALA A 11 -10.63 -54.77 -43.38
N GLY A 12 -9.58 -54.13 -42.85
CA GLY A 12 -9.57 -52.70 -42.55
C GLY A 12 -8.49 -52.28 -41.57
N GLY A 13 -7.25 -52.70 -41.79
CA GLY A 13 -6.12 -52.24 -40.99
C GLY A 13 -5.92 -50.74 -41.12
N HIS A 14 -6.03 -50.02 -40.02
CA HIS A 14 -5.45 -48.69 -39.85
C HIS A 14 -4.53 -48.74 -38.63
N HIS A 15 -3.24 -48.97 -38.90
CA HIS A 15 -2.19 -48.71 -37.94
C HIS A 15 -2.16 -47.21 -37.65
N VAL A 16 -2.67 -46.80 -36.49
CA VAL A 16 -2.38 -45.47 -35.94
C VAL A 16 -1.21 -45.64 -34.98
N ALA A 17 -0.02 -45.28 -35.46
CA ALA A 17 1.15 -45.10 -34.65
C ALA A 17 0.86 -43.99 -33.61
N HIS A 18 0.70 -44.37 -32.34
CA HIS A 18 0.75 -43.42 -31.23
C HIS A 18 2.19 -42.94 -31.07
N GLY A 19 2.55 -41.93 -31.87
CA GLY A 19 3.79 -41.18 -31.75
C GLY A 19 3.80 -40.38 -30.44
N SER A 20 4.70 -40.78 -29.55
CA SER A 20 5.14 -40.05 -28.38
C SER A 20 5.57 -38.62 -28.74
N THR A 21 4.81 -37.63 -28.29
CA THR A 21 5.35 -36.30 -27.98
C THR A 21 4.75 -35.82 -26.67
N GLY A 22 5.34 -36.26 -25.55
CA GLY A 22 5.05 -35.70 -24.23
C GLY A 22 5.53 -34.26 -24.16
N LYS A 23 4.64 -33.30 -24.45
CA LYS A 23 4.84 -31.90 -24.06
C LYS A 23 4.39 -31.74 -22.61
N ALA A 24 5.24 -31.08 -21.83
CA ALA A 24 5.13 -30.93 -20.39
C ALA A 24 3.75 -30.45 -19.94
N GLY A 25 3.00 -31.36 -19.29
CA GLY A 25 2.07 -31.08 -18.20
C GLY A 25 1.17 -29.85 -18.31
N THR A 26 0.31 -29.78 -19.32
CA THR A 26 -0.94 -29.01 -19.19
C THR A 26 -1.88 -29.79 -18.27
N ILE A 27 -2.01 -29.33 -17.02
CA ILE A 27 -2.93 -29.94 -16.02
C ILE A 27 -4.41 -29.73 -16.39
N TYR A 28 -4.70 -28.88 -17.39
CA TYR A 28 -6.04 -28.62 -17.91
C TYR A 28 -6.04 -28.74 -19.45
N PRO A 29 -6.68 -29.79 -20.01
CA PRO A 29 -6.61 -30.07 -21.45
C PRO A 29 -7.54 -29.19 -22.32
N ASP A 30 -8.36 -28.32 -21.74
CA ASP A 30 -9.43 -27.56 -22.42
C ASP A 30 -9.12 -26.07 -22.65
N ARG A 31 -7.88 -25.62 -22.42
CA ARG A 31 -7.54 -24.20 -22.45
C ARG A 31 -7.28 -23.68 -23.88
N ALA A 32 -7.98 -22.60 -24.26
CA ALA A 32 -7.85 -21.94 -25.56
C ALA A 32 -6.39 -21.51 -25.87
N PRO A 33 -5.95 -21.60 -27.14
CA PRO A 33 -4.55 -21.46 -27.55
C PRO A 33 -3.96 -20.04 -27.36
N ASN A 34 -4.77 -19.07 -26.96
CA ASN A 34 -4.42 -17.67 -26.73
C ASN A 34 -4.54 -17.24 -25.27
N SER A 35 -4.67 -18.17 -24.32
CA SER A 35 -4.65 -17.82 -22.90
C SER A 35 -3.19 -17.67 -22.43
N CYS A 36 -2.88 -16.55 -21.77
CA CYS A 36 -1.64 -16.38 -21.02
C CYS A 36 -1.48 -17.60 -20.11
N GLU A 37 -0.44 -18.41 -20.34
CA GLU A 37 -0.21 -19.64 -19.57
C GLU A 37 0.13 -19.28 -18.12
N PHE A 38 -0.89 -19.23 -17.27
CA PHE A 38 -0.68 -19.05 -15.84
C PHE A 38 -0.08 -20.33 -15.27
N ARG A 39 1.24 -20.32 -15.07
CA ARG A 39 1.96 -21.42 -14.44
C ARG A 39 1.74 -21.36 -12.93
N VAL A 40 0.88 -22.24 -12.43
CA VAL A 40 0.65 -22.40 -10.99
C VAL A 40 1.98 -22.76 -10.31
N PRO A 41 2.39 -22.03 -9.25
CA PRO A 41 3.61 -22.34 -8.50
C PRO A 41 3.57 -23.76 -7.91
N ASP A 42 4.74 -24.41 -7.79
CA ASP A 42 4.81 -25.73 -7.16
C ASP A 42 4.31 -25.68 -5.71
N TRP A 43 3.32 -26.49 -5.39
CA TRP A 43 2.69 -26.56 -4.07
C TRP A 43 3.66 -27.00 -2.96
N ARG A 44 4.75 -27.71 -3.31
CA ARG A 44 5.76 -28.19 -2.35
C ARG A 44 6.60 -27.07 -1.76
N SER A 45 6.63 -25.92 -2.43
CA SER A 45 7.34 -24.73 -1.96
C SER A 45 6.70 -24.10 -0.72
N GLN A 46 5.40 -24.32 -0.50
CA GLN A 46 4.64 -23.74 0.61
C GLN A 46 4.89 -24.53 1.90
N LYS A 47 5.93 -24.14 2.64
CA LYS A 47 6.28 -24.72 3.95
C LYS A 47 5.76 -23.84 5.07
N VAL A 48 5.29 -24.48 6.14
CA VAL A 48 4.76 -23.78 7.34
C VAL A 48 5.89 -23.21 8.22
N ASN A 49 7.09 -23.81 8.12
CA ASN A 49 8.22 -23.44 8.95
C ASN A 49 8.72 -22.03 8.60
N GLY A 50 9.02 -21.23 9.62
CA GLY A 50 9.49 -19.85 9.50
C GLY A 50 8.39 -18.78 9.53
N ILE A 51 7.13 -19.17 9.73
CA ILE A 51 6.00 -18.23 9.89
C ILE A 51 5.52 -18.31 11.36
N PRO A 52 5.84 -17.30 12.19
CA PRO A 52 5.62 -17.38 13.64
C PRO A 52 4.13 -17.52 14.01
N GLU A 53 3.22 -16.93 13.23
CA GLU A 53 1.78 -17.01 13.46
C GLU A 53 1.26 -18.44 13.27
N LEU A 54 1.68 -19.11 12.19
CA LEU A 54 1.29 -20.49 11.89
C LEU A 54 1.96 -21.49 12.84
N GLU A 55 3.22 -21.27 13.21
CA GLU A 55 3.92 -22.10 14.21
C GLU A 55 3.27 -21.98 15.60
N SER A 56 2.86 -20.77 16.00
CA SER A 56 2.09 -20.54 17.22
C SER A 56 0.75 -21.27 17.18
N HIS A 57 0.03 -21.20 16.05
CA HIS A 57 -1.23 -21.91 15.87
C HIS A 57 -1.04 -23.43 15.97
N ARG A 58 -0.04 -23.98 15.27
CA ARG A 58 0.30 -25.41 15.34
C ARG A 58 0.60 -25.84 16.77
N SER A 59 1.39 -25.06 17.50
CA SER A 59 1.75 -25.33 18.90
C SER A 59 0.53 -25.31 19.83
N LYS A 60 -0.38 -24.34 19.64
CA LYS A 60 -1.63 -24.25 20.42
C LYS A 60 -2.54 -25.45 20.18
N LEU A 61 -2.62 -25.94 18.94
CA LEU A 61 -3.40 -27.12 18.59
C LEU A 61 -2.75 -28.40 19.12
N SER A 62 -1.43 -28.54 19.01
CA SER A 62 -0.72 -29.72 19.53
C SER A 62 -0.86 -29.84 21.05
N ASN A 63 -0.89 -28.71 21.77
CA ASN A 63 -1.16 -28.71 23.21
C ASN A 63 -2.55 -29.25 23.57
N LYS A 64 -3.49 -29.24 22.62
CA LYS A 64 -4.82 -29.83 22.74
C LYS A 64 -4.90 -31.26 22.16
N GLY A 65 -3.79 -31.80 21.64
CA GLY A 65 -3.76 -33.07 20.92
C GLY A 65 -4.36 -33.02 19.51
N LEU A 66 -4.60 -31.82 18.95
CA LEU A 66 -5.19 -31.63 17.63
C LEU A 66 -4.12 -31.26 16.59
N ARG A 67 -4.37 -31.64 15.33
CA ARG A 67 -3.55 -31.27 14.17
C ARG A 67 -4.46 -30.73 13.06
N ASP A 68 -4.21 -29.49 12.64
CA ASP A 68 -4.91 -28.89 11.49
C ASP A 68 -4.30 -29.40 10.16
N PRO A 69 -5.06 -30.11 9.31
CA PRO A 69 -4.58 -30.56 8.00
C PRO A 69 -4.46 -29.42 6.97
N TRP A 70 -5.13 -28.29 7.18
CA TRP A 70 -5.20 -27.17 6.23
C TRP A 70 -4.17 -26.07 6.49
N ILE A 71 -3.35 -26.20 7.53
CA ILE A 71 -2.39 -25.17 7.94
C ILE A 71 -1.44 -24.73 6.82
N ARG A 72 -1.08 -25.65 5.93
CA ARG A 72 -0.22 -25.37 4.77
C ARG A 72 -0.91 -24.52 3.69
N ASN A 73 -2.23 -24.61 3.59
CA ASN A 73 -3.02 -23.76 2.68
C ASN A 73 -3.02 -22.30 3.13
N GLN A 74 -2.73 -22.00 4.40
CA GLN A 74 -2.73 -20.63 4.90
C GLN A 74 -1.39 -19.91 4.71
N VAL A 75 -0.35 -20.61 4.24
CA VAL A 75 1.02 -20.09 4.09
C VAL A 75 1.07 -18.87 3.17
N TRP A 76 0.32 -18.87 2.05
CA TRP A 76 0.32 -17.77 1.08
C TRP A 76 -0.14 -16.44 1.67
N LEU A 77 -0.98 -16.47 2.71
CA LEU A 77 -1.48 -15.27 3.37
C LEU A 77 -0.36 -14.52 4.11
N TYR A 78 0.59 -15.28 4.65
CA TYR A 78 1.70 -14.76 5.44
C TYR A 78 2.97 -14.55 4.61
N ASP A 79 2.94 -14.81 3.29
CA ASP A 79 4.07 -14.54 2.40
C ASP A 79 4.29 -13.01 2.30
N PRO A 80 5.47 -12.49 2.70
CA PRO A 80 5.79 -11.07 2.64
C PRO A 80 5.67 -10.48 1.23
N LYS A 81 5.80 -11.30 0.19
CA LYS A 81 5.72 -10.87 -1.22
C LYS A 81 4.30 -10.54 -1.67
N VAL A 82 3.30 -11.17 -1.04
CA VAL A 82 1.89 -11.03 -1.43
C VAL A 82 1.22 -9.89 -0.65
N GLY A 83 1.83 -9.45 0.46
CA GLY A 83 1.35 -8.29 1.24
C GLY A 83 -0.02 -8.50 1.91
N ALA A 84 -0.49 -9.74 1.99
CA ALA A 84 -1.87 -10.05 2.38
C ALA A 84 -2.13 -9.95 3.89
N TYR A 85 -1.09 -9.83 4.72
CA TYR A 85 -1.22 -9.58 6.15
C TYR A 85 -0.85 -8.12 6.48
N PRO A 86 -1.81 -7.26 6.90
CA PRO A 86 -1.50 -5.90 7.30
C PRO A 86 -0.75 -5.93 8.63
N GLN A 87 0.58 -5.90 8.56
CA GLN A 87 1.40 -5.61 9.72
C GLN A 87 1.06 -4.19 10.18
N TRP A 88 0.82 -4.00 11.48
CA TRP A 88 0.62 -2.66 12.10
C TRP A 88 1.65 -1.62 11.62
N ARG A 89 2.89 -2.08 11.38
CA ARG A 89 3.99 -1.26 10.82
C ARG A 89 3.70 -0.75 9.40
N VAL A 90 3.03 -1.52 8.56
CA VAL A 90 2.57 -1.11 7.22
C VAL A 90 1.42 -0.11 7.35
N SER A 91 0.46 -0.33 8.26
CA SER A 91 -0.65 0.60 8.50
C SER A 91 -0.17 1.98 8.94
N LEU A 92 0.77 2.03 9.90
CA LEU A 92 1.41 3.29 10.30
C LEU A 92 2.18 3.94 9.15
N ARG A 93 2.93 3.14 8.37
CA ARG A 93 3.70 3.68 7.25
C ARG A 93 2.81 4.29 6.17
N THR A 94 1.65 3.69 5.91
CA THR A 94 0.65 4.24 4.99
C THR A 94 0.02 5.52 5.57
N ALA A 95 -0.34 5.53 6.86
CA ALA A 95 -0.91 6.70 7.52
C ALA A 95 0.05 7.91 7.53
N PHE A 96 1.34 7.68 7.76
CA PHE A 96 2.36 8.74 7.84
C PHE A 96 3.12 8.97 6.53
N PHE A 97 2.73 8.33 5.41
CA PHE A 97 3.45 8.47 4.13
C PHE A 97 3.48 9.92 3.63
N GLY A 98 2.40 10.67 3.89
CA GLY A 98 2.27 12.09 3.56
C GLY A 98 2.85 13.05 4.59
N PHE A 99 3.21 12.57 5.79
CA PHE A 99 3.59 13.44 6.91
C PHE A 99 4.84 14.27 6.60
N ARG A 100 5.84 13.69 5.94
CA ARG A 100 7.04 14.43 5.51
C ARG A 100 6.73 15.59 4.56
N TYR A 101 5.77 15.40 3.64
CA TYR A 101 5.37 16.43 2.69
C TYR A 101 4.51 17.50 3.37
N ALA A 102 3.64 17.10 4.29
CA ALA A 102 2.85 18.01 5.10
C ALA A 102 3.75 18.94 5.93
N MET A 103 4.83 18.40 6.53
CA MET A 103 5.79 19.20 7.30
C MET A 103 6.52 20.24 6.42
N VAL A 104 6.88 19.87 5.18
CA VAL A 104 7.50 20.82 4.23
C VAL A 104 6.51 21.91 3.85
N ALA A 105 5.28 21.55 3.46
CA ALA A 105 4.25 22.51 3.08
C ALA A 105 3.90 23.47 4.23
N LEU A 106 3.80 22.95 5.45
CA LEU A 106 3.57 23.74 6.66
C LEU A 106 4.70 24.75 6.90
N ALA A 107 5.95 24.31 6.84
CA ALA A 107 7.11 25.18 7.01
C ALA A 107 7.15 26.29 5.94
N THR A 108 6.91 25.94 4.67
CA THR A 108 6.81 26.91 3.58
C THR A 108 5.72 27.95 3.83
N CYS A 109 4.54 27.51 4.31
CA CYS A 109 3.44 28.41 4.62
C CYS A 109 3.83 29.44 5.70
N LEU A 110 4.39 28.97 6.81
CA LEU A 110 4.83 29.84 7.93
C LEU A 110 5.94 30.82 7.51
N ILE A 111 6.90 30.35 6.72
CA ILE A 111 7.97 31.23 6.19
C ILE A 111 7.37 32.31 5.29
N THR A 112 6.44 31.94 4.42
CA THR A 112 5.78 32.87 3.50
C THR A 112 4.98 33.93 4.27
N GLU A 113 4.21 33.51 5.27
CA GLU A 113 3.48 34.42 6.17
C GLU A 113 4.44 35.44 6.83
N LYS A 114 5.56 34.99 7.38
CA LYS A 114 6.55 35.88 8.00
C LYS A 114 7.30 36.79 7.03
N LEU A 115 7.55 36.33 5.81
CA LEU A 115 8.10 37.19 4.76
C LEU A 115 7.09 38.26 4.33
N LEU A 116 5.82 37.90 4.21
CA LEU A 116 4.77 38.81 3.78
C LEU A 116 4.46 39.88 4.84
N GLU A 117 4.38 39.48 6.12
CA GLU A 117 4.26 40.42 7.27
C GLU A 117 5.40 41.45 7.29
N LYS A 118 6.62 41.04 6.93
CA LYS A 118 7.80 41.91 6.90
C LYS A 118 7.81 42.83 5.67
N ALA A 119 7.39 42.32 4.51
CA ALA A 119 7.36 43.08 3.26
C ALA A 119 6.22 44.11 3.22
N PHE A 120 5.08 43.78 3.84
CA PHE A 120 3.93 44.65 3.95
C PHE A 120 3.58 44.79 5.43
N PRO A 121 4.29 45.66 6.18
CA PRO A 121 3.93 45.90 7.56
C PRO A 121 2.46 46.33 7.62
N PRO A 122 1.64 45.74 8.51
CA PRO A 122 0.25 46.12 8.64
C PRO A 122 0.18 47.62 8.94
N PHE A 123 -0.47 48.37 8.04
CA PHE A 123 -0.77 49.78 8.25
C PHE A 123 -1.74 49.84 9.44
N HIS A 124 -1.22 50.05 10.65
CA HIS A 124 -2.03 50.31 11.83
C HIS A 124 -2.54 51.75 11.75
N GLY A 125 -3.42 52.01 10.79
CA GLY A 125 -4.24 53.20 10.79
C GLY A 125 -5.30 53.02 11.86
N HIS A 126 -5.00 53.40 13.10
CA HIS A 126 -6.05 53.60 14.09
C HIS A 126 -6.93 54.75 13.56
N ILE A 127 -8.15 54.44 13.15
CA ILE A 127 -9.15 55.47 12.86
C ILE A 127 -9.42 56.16 14.19
N HIS A 128 -8.87 57.35 14.39
CA HIS A 128 -9.23 58.19 15.52
C HIS A 128 -10.65 58.70 15.27
N LEU A 129 -11.63 57.90 15.69
CA LEU A 129 -13.00 58.38 15.74
C LEU A 129 -12.99 59.62 16.64
N TYR A 130 -13.27 60.77 16.03
CA TYR A 130 -13.44 62.02 16.74
C TYR A 130 -14.52 61.80 17.80
N ASN A 131 -14.08 61.65 19.05
CA ASN A 131 -14.96 61.62 20.19
C ASN A 131 -14.98 63.05 20.76
N PRO A 132 -16.06 63.82 20.57
CA PRO A 132 -16.15 65.21 21.04
C PRO A 132 -16.03 65.34 22.56
N ASP A 133 -16.15 64.23 23.29
CA ASP A 133 -16.25 64.22 24.75
C ASP A 133 -14.90 63.94 25.45
N LYS A 134 -13.84 63.68 24.66
CA LYS A 134 -12.51 63.40 25.22
C LYS A 134 -11.70 64.70 25.32
N PRO A 135 -11.28 65.14 26.52
CA PRO A 135 -10.41 66.30 26.63
C PRO A 135 -9.08 66.00 25.94
N HIS A 136 -8.69 66.85 24.99
CA HIS A 136 -7.39 66.81 24.35
C HIS A 136 -6.31 67.10 25.40
N SER A 137 -5.49 66.10 25.76
CA SER A 137 -4.23 66.39 26.45
C SER A 137 -3.28 67.00 25.43
N HIS A 138 -3.08 68.31 25.53
CA HIS A 138 -2.00 69.00 24.87
C HIS A 138 -0.75 68.73 25.70
N ASP A 139 -0.10 67.59 25.46
CA ASP A 139 1.23 67.32 26.00
C ASP A 139 2.24 68.08 25.11
N ASP A 140 2.46 69.34 25.48
CA ASP A 140 3.52 70.19 24.94
C ASP A 140 4.88 69.61 25.35
N HIS A 141 5.37 68.62 24.60
CA HIS A 141 6.78 68.27 24.64
C HIS A 141 7.57 69.28 23.80
N HIS A 142 8.01 70.36 24.47
CA HIS A 142 9.16 71.13 24.08
C HIS A 142 10.37 70.19 23.88
N ALA A 143 10.75 69.97 22.62
CA ALA A 143 12.10 69.54 22.26
C ALA A 143 12.71 70.67 21.42
N ASP A 144 13.43 71.52 22.13
CA ASP A 144 14.28 72.59 21.62
C ASP A 144 15.25 72.02 20.57
N GLN A 145 15.25 72.61 19.38
CA GLN A 145 16.22 72.30 18.33
C GLN A 145 17.51 73.08 18.58
N ASP A 146 18.62 72.34 18.57
CA ASP A 146 19.95 72.70 18.06
C ASP A 146 20.45 74.14 18.28
N HIS A 147 21.55 74.34 19.02
CA HIS A 147 22.68 75.19 18.58
C HIS A 147 23.91 75.01 19.49
N HIS A 148 25.05 74.69 18.86
CA HIS A 148 26.40 75.21 19.08
C HIS A 148 27.51 74.15 18.93
N GLN A 149 27.97 73.97 17.70
CA GLN A 149 29.39 73.75 17.39
C GLN A 149 30.20 74.90 17.98
N HIS A 150 31.33 74.63 18.63
CA HIS A 150 32.59 75.40 18.52
C HIS A 150 33.73 74.63 19.23
N HIS A 151 34.74 74.26 18.42
CA HIS A 151 36.17 74.01 18.71
C HIS A 151 36.60 73.14 19.90
#